data_AF-A0A397XSR9-F1
#
_entry.id   AF-A0A397XSR9-F1
#
_cell.length_a   1.000
_cell.length_b   1.000
_cell.length_c   1.000
_cell.angle_alpha   90.00
_cell.angle_beta   90.00
_cell.angle_gamma   90.00
#
_symmetry.space_group_name_H-M   'P 1'
#
loop_
_entity.id
_entity.type
_entity.pdbx_description
1 polymer ?
#
loop_
_entity_poly.entity_id
_entity_poly.type
_entity_poly.pdbx_seq_one_letter_code
_entity_poly.pdbx_strand_id
1 'polypeptide(L)'
;MDKCWRPNPHWRKVRNQLARCSVGFAGKMTGNIGKGVTQYKVTDPSDNPLNPKPGTLRYAATLIKGKKWITFKRNMKINLHKPLLISSFTTLDGRGVSVHISGPACLIVYKATDVIIHGLKIHDCKAHPPSSVMGPDSKIMELGQVDGDAIRLVTAKKVWIDHNTLYDCEDGLLDVTRGSTDVTVSNNWFRNQDKVMLLGHDDGYVRDKDMRVTVVFNHFGPNCNQRMPRVRHGYAHVANNYYQGWTQYAIGGSMSPRVKSESNYFVAPESGRKEITWKKHSQGDKMQWKFYSVNDYMENGACFGLQKGIGKARPNYGPSQRFTVADAKTVKELTSSAGALHCTRNSVC
;
A
#
# COMPACT_ATOMS: atom_id res chain seq x y z
N MET A 1 -7.05 3.15 -13.18
CA MET A 1 -6.51 1.77 -13.07
C MET A 1 -7.61 0.75 -13.34
N ASP A 2 -8.71 0.82 -12.60
CA ASP A 2 -9.91 0.01 -12.75
C ASP A 2 -10.44 -0.10 -14.18
N LYS A 3 -10.64 1.03 -14.87
CA LYS A 3 -11.10 1.09 -16.27
C LYS A 3 -10.27 0.23 -17.26
N CYS A 4 -9.02 -0.10 -16.92
CA CYS A 4 -8.14 -0.91 -17.77
C CYS A 4 -8.40 -2.43 -17.68
N TRP A 5 -9.02 -2.93 -16.61
CA TRP A 5 -9.23 -4.37 -16.42
C TRP A 5 -10.63 -4.77 -15.93
N ARG A 6 -11.30 -3.93 -15.13
CA ARG A 6 -12.62 -4.21 -14.53
C ARG A 6 -13.73 -4.46 -15.57
N PRO A 7 -13.80 -3.70 -16.68
CA PRO A 7 -14.83 -3.94 -17.70
C PRO A 7 -14.79 -5.32 -18.36
N ASN A 8 -13.72 -6.11 -18.16
CA ASN A 8 -13.60 -7.43 -18.77
C ASN A 8 -14.44 -8.48 -17.99
N PRO A 9 -15.55 -9.00 -18.56
CA PRO A 9 -16.37 -10.01 -17.89
C PRO A 9 -15.63 -11.36 -17.73
N HIS A 10 -14.55 -11.57 -18.47
CA HIS A 10 -13.71 -12.77 -18.42
C HIS A 10 -12.45 -12.60 -17.57
N TRP A 11 -12.40 -11.61 -16.67
CA TRP A 11 -11.26 -11.34 -15.80
C TRP A 11 -10.70 -12.58 -15.08
N ARG A 12 -11.53 -13.60 -14.78
CA ARG A 12 -11.07 -14.88 -14.20
C ARG A 12 -10.15 -15.68 -15.12
N LYS A 13 -10.40 -15.64 -16.43
CA LYS A 13 -9.58 -16.33 -17.45
C LYS A 13 -8.30 -15.53 -17.75
N VAL A 14 -8.33 -14.22 -17.54
CA VAL A 14 -7.21 -13.31 -17.84
C VAL A 14 -6.77 -12.49 -16.63
N ARG A 15 -6.67 -13.12 -15.45
CA ARG A 15 -6.31 -12.46 -14.17
C ARG A 15 -5.07 -11.57 -14.31
N ASN A 16 -4.09 -12.05 -15.06
CA ASN A 16 -2.81 -11.41 -15.29
C ASN A 16 -2.90 -10.07 -16.06
N GLN A 17 -4.03 -9.76 -16.72
CA GLN A 17 -4.27 -8.46 -17.37
C GLN A 17 -4.09 -7.30 -16.38
N LEU A 18 -4.47 -7.52 -15.11
CA LEU A 18 -4.33 -6.56 -14.01
C LEU A 18 -2.93 -5.93 -13.96
N ALA A 19 -1.88 -6.72 -14.17
CA ALA A 19 -0.48 -6.27 -14.05
C ALA A 19 -0.10 -5.17 -15.07
N ARG A 20 -0.88 -5.02 -16.15
CA ARG A 20 -0.70 -3.94 -17.16
C ARG A 20 -1.45 -2.66 -16.80
N CYS A 21 -2.22 -2.66 -15.73
CA CYS A 21 -3.10 -1.54 -15.40
C CYS A 21 -2.55 -0.60 -14.32
N SER A 22 -1.54 -1.03 -13.56
CA SER A 22 -0.77 -0.19 -12.64
C SER A 22 -0.26 1.10 -13.28
N VAL A 23 -0.17 2.17 -12.48
CA VAL A 23 0.38 3.50 -12.83
C VAL A 23 1.20 4.02 -11.65
N GLY A 24 1.66 5.28 -11.69
CA GLY A 24 2.50 5.84 -10.62
C GLY A 24 3.90 5.25 -10.63
N PHE A 25 4.66 5.41 -9.54
CA PHE A 25 6.08 5.03 -9.53
C PHE A 25 6.35 3.54 -9.70
N ALA A 26 5.44 2.65 -9.27
CA ALA A 26 5.56 1.22 -9.58
C ALA A 26 5.56 0.94 -11.09
N GLY A 27 4.92 1.82 -11.88
CA GLY A 27 4.75 1.65 -13.31
C GLY A 27 4.02 0.34 -13.64
N LYS A 28 4.21 -0.17 -14.86
CA LYS A 28 3.60 -1.43 -15.27
C LYS A 28 4.28 -2.62 -14.58
N MET A 29 3.48 -3.52 -14.01
CA MET A 29 3.94 -4.70 -13.27
C MET A 29 4.19 -5.89 -14.22
N THR A 30 4.77 -5.63 -15.39
CA THR A 30 4.98 -6.67 -16.42
C THR A 30 5.97 -7.77 -16.00
N GLY A 31 6.79 -7.52 -14.99
CA GLY A 31 7.68 -8.51 -14.37
C GLY A 31 6.91 -9.69 -13.75
N ASN A 32 5.65 -9.47 -13.35
CA ASN A 32 4.79 -10.49 -12.73
C ASN A 32 4.08 -11.39 -13.74
N ILE A 33 4.21 -11.15 -15.06
CA ILE A 33 3.48 -11.87 -16.11
C ILE A 33 4.42 -12.42 -17.20
N GLY A 34 3.85 -13.16 -18.16
CA GLY A 34 4.55 -13.72 -19.32
C GLY A 34 4.97 -15.18 -19.14
N LYS A 35 5.99 -15.61 -19.90
CA LYS A 35 6.51 -16.98 -19.85
C LYS A 35 7.05 -17.30 -18.45
N GLY A 36 6.77 -18.51 -17.97
CA GLY A 36 7.30 -19.03 -16.69
C GLY A 36 6.53 -18.60 -15.44
N VAL A 37 5.34 -18.01 -15.57
CA VAL A 37 4.50 -17.70 -14.39
C VAL A 37 3.87 -18.97 -13.86
N THR A 38 4.22 -19.31 -12.62
CA THR A 38 3.56 -20.39 -11.88
C THR A 38 2.20 -19.91 -11.38
N GLN A 39 1.13 -20.53 -11.87
CA GLN A 39 -0.22 -20.30 -11.35
C GLN A 39 -0.42 -21.16 -10.11
N TYR A 40 -0.62 -20.53 -8.95
CA TYR A 40 -0.80 -21.24 -7.69
C TYR A 40 -2.14 -20.89 -7.06
N LYS A 41 -2.80 -21.90 -6.51
CA LYS A 41 -4.09 -21.73 -5.83
C LYS A 41 -3.98 -22.23 -4.41
N VAL A 42 -4.05 -21.32 -3.45
CA VAL A 42 -4.13 -21.64 -2.02
C VAL A 42 -5.43 -22.38 -1.75
N THR A 43 -5.31 -23.56 -1.15
CA THR A 43 -6.42 -24.47 -0.82
C THR A 43 -6.56 -24.71 0.68
N ASP A 44 -5.51 -24.42 1.43
CA ASP A 44 -5.37 -24.66 2.86
C ASP A 44 -4.98 -23.34 3.58
N PRO A 45 -5.81 -22.86 4.53
CA PRO A 45 -5.54 -21.62 5.25
C PRO A 45 -4.56 -21.79 6.43
N SER A 46 -4.09 -23.01 6.73
CA SER A 46 -3.12 -23.24 7.80
C SER A 46 -1.75 -22.62 7.50
N ASP A 47 -1.03 -22.29 8.57
CA ASP A 47 0.30 -21.72 8.51
C ASP A 47 1.28 -22.52 9.36
N ASN A 48 2.38 -22.96 8.73
CA ASN A 48 3.54 -23.46 9.45
C ASN A 48 4.74 -22.56 9.09
N PRO A 49 5.22 -21.71 10.01
CA PRO A 49 6.26 -20.75 9.73
C PRO A 49 7.58 -21.33 9.23
N LEU A 50 7.91 -22.58 9.54
CA LEU A 50 9.21 -23.18 9.26
C LEU A 50 9.14 -24.31 8.23
N ASN A 51 8.02 -25.03 8.16
CA ASN A 51 7.82 -26.12 7.22
C ASN A 51 6.45 -25.98 6.53
N PRO A 52 6.26 -24.96 5.67
CA PRO A 52 4.99 -24.76 5.00
C PRO A 52 4.76 -25.88 3.99
N LYS A 53 3.56 -26.46 3.99
CA LYS A 53 3.17 -27.54 3.08
C LYS A 53 2.51 -27.01 1.79
N PRO A 54 2.56 -27.75 0.67
CA PRO A 54 1.76 -27.44 -0.50
C PRO A 54 0.28 -27.24 -0.16
N GLY A 55 -0.37 -26.30 -0.84
CA GLY A 55 -1.73 -25.82 -0.57
C GLY A 55 -1.78 -24.53 0.26
N THR A 56 -0.73 -24.18 1.00
CA THR A 56 -0.70 -23.01 1.90
C THR A 56 -0.18 -21.74 1.23
N LEU A 57 -0.56 -20.57 1.78
CA LEU A 57 -0.05 -19.28 1.32
C LEU A 57 1.46 -19.15 1.54
N ARG A 58 1.98 -19.59 2.71
CA ARG A 58 3.41 -19.49 3.00
C ARG A 58 4.25 -20.31 2.02
N TYR A 59 3.83 -21.54 1.70
CA TYR A 59 4.50 -22.34 0.67
C TYR A 59 4.60 -21.58 -0.65
N ALA A 60 3.48 -21.00 -1.09
CA ALA A 60 3.42 -20.26 -2.34
C ALA A 60 4.37 -19.05 -2.35
N ALA A 61 4.37 -18.27 -1.26
CA ALA A 61 5.16 -17.05 -1.16
C ALA A 61 6.68 -17.31 -1.05
N THR A 62 7.10 -18.45 -0.48
CA THR A 62 8.50 -18.67 -0.08
C THR A 62 9.21 -19.79 -0.85
N LEU A 63 8.53 -20.90 -1.17
CA LEU A 63 9.14 -22.08 -1.81
C LEU A 63 9.03 -22.05 -3.35
N ILE A 64 7.98 -21.43 -3.90
CA ILE A 64 7.84 -21.32 -5.36
C ILE A 64 8.86 -20.32 -5.89
N LYS A 65 9.75 -20.77 -6.78
CA LYS A 65 10.77 -19.93 -7.40
C LYS A 65 10.23 -19.17 -8.61
N GLY A 66 10.86 -18.04 -8.91
CA GLY A 66 10.53 -17.22 -10.08
C GLY A 66 9.16 -16.54 -9.99
N LYS A 67 8.56 -16.30 -11.16
CA LYS A 67 7.28 -15.58 -11.27
C LYS A 67 6.13 -16.43 -10.79
N LYS A 68 5.25 -15.87 -9.96
CA LYS A 68 4.11 -16.60 -9.41
C LYS A 68 2.88 -15.72 -9.22
N TRP A 69 1.74 -16.28 -9.61
CA TRP A 69 0.44 -15.67 -9.47
C TRP A 69 -0.40 -16.52 -8.51
N ILE A 70 -0.56 -16.02 -7.29
CA ILE A 70 -1.17 -16.74 -6.16
C ILE A 70 -2.63 -16.29 -6.03
N THR A 71 -3.54 -17.25 -6.16
CA THR A 71 -4.99 -17.07 -6.01
C THR A 71 -5.52 -17.95 -4.87
N PHE A 72 -6.79 -17.80 -4.52
CA PHE A 72 -7.40 -18.49 -3.39
C PHE A 72 -8.63 -19.29 -3.82
N LYS A 73 -8.74 -20.54 -3.37
CA LYS A 73 -9.81 -21.47 -3.83
C LYS A 73 -11.20 -21.07 -3.34
N ARG A 74 -11.30 -20.49 -2.14
CA ARG A 74 -12.54 -20.15 -1.44
C ARG A 74 -12.29 -18.97 -0.51
N ASN A 75 -13.35 -18.48 0.15
CA ASN A 75 -13.19 -17.54 1.25
C ASN A 75 -12.28 -18.16 2.31
N MET A 76 -11.33 -17.39 2.83
CA MET A 76 -10.33 -17.88 3.78
C MET A 76 -10.01 -16.81 4.82
N LYS A 77 -9.86 -17.24 6.07
CA LYS A 77 -9.14 -16.51 7.10
C LYS A 77 -7.83 -17.24 7.34
N ILE A 78 -6.74 -16.60 6.96
CA ILE A 78 -5.39 -17.12 7.11
C ILE A 78 -4.79 -16.42 8.33
N ASN A 79 -4.58 -17.19 9.39
CA ASN A 79 -3.95 -16.71 10.61
C ASN A 79 -2.45 -17.00 10.53
N LEU A 80 -1.63 -15.97 10.33
CA LEU A 80 -0.18 -16.12 10.20
C LEU A 80 0.45 -16.17 11.59
N HIS A 81 1.11 -17.26 11.93
CA HIS A 81 1.72 -17.44 13.25
C HIS A 81 3.00 -16.62 13.44
N LYS A 82 3.68 -16.29 12.35
CA LYS A 82 4.90 -15.46 12.28
C LYS A 82 4.91 -14.65 10.99
N PRO A 83 5.74 -13.60 10.84
CA PRO A 83 5.75 -12.77 9.65
C PRO A 83 5.91 -13.60 8.36
N LEU A 84 5.13 -13.24 7.34
CA LEU A 84 5.20 -13.89 6.03
C LEU A 84 6.08 -13.06 5.09
N LEU A 85 7.25 -13.62 4.74
CA LEU A 85 8.14 -13.02 3.75
C LEU A 85 7.58 -13.25 2.33
N ILE A 86 7.38 -12.17 1.59
CA ILE A 86 6.97 -12.18 0.19
C ILE A 86 8.20 -11.95 -0.69
N SER A 87 8.55 -12.95 -1.50
CA SER A 87 9.69 -12.86 -2.41
C SER A 87 9.38 -12.02 -3.67
N SER A 88 10.42 -11.74 -4.46
CA SER A 88 10.28 -11.08 -5.77
C SER A 88 9.34 -11.80 -6.72
N PHE A 89 8.79 -11.07 -7.70
CA PHE A 89 7.93 -11.56 -8.78
C PHE A 89 6.66 -12.28 -8.29
N THR A 90 6.13 -11.85 -7.15
CA THR A 90 4.95 -12.43 -6.51
C THR A 90 3.73 -11.56 -6.72
N THR A 91 2.63 -12.16 -7.17
CA THR A 91 1.31 -11.55 -7.12
C THR A 91 0.43 -12.31 -6.14
N LEU A 92 -0.12 -11.61 -5.14
CA LEU A 92 -1.26 -12.07 -4.35
C LEU A 92 -2.53 -11.47 -4.95
N ASP A 93 -3.46 -12.32 -5.43
CA ASP A 93 -4.69 -11.91 -6.10
C ASP A 93 -5.91 -12.52 -5.38
N GLY A 94 -6.51 -11.71 -4.51
CA GLY A 94 -7.71 -12.05 -3.74
C GLY A 94 -9.02 -12.02 -4.52
N ARG A 95 -9.03 -11.60 -5.81
CA ARG A 95 -10.29 -11.42 -6.54
C ARG A 95 -11.10 -12.72 -6.63
N GLY A 96 -12.39 -12.59 -6.36
CA GLY A 96 -13.39 -13.66 -6.52
C GLY A 96 -13.74 -14.40 -5.25
N VAL A 97 -13.06 -14.11 -4.13
CA VAL A 97 -13.30 -14.67 -2.80
C VAL A 97 -12.92 -13.64 -1.73
N SER A 98 -13.41 -13.78 -0.51
CA SER A 98 -12.99 -12.93 0.63
C SER A 98 -11.80 -13.57 1.34
N VAL A 99 -10.64 -12.92 1.29
CA VAL A 99 -9.41 -13.40 1.93
C VAL A 99 -9.00 -12.45 3.03
N HIS A 100 -8.94 -12.97 4.26
CA HIS A 100 -8.46 -12.25 5.42
C HIS A 100 -7.06 -12.76 5.79
N ILE A 101 -6.11 -11.85 5.92
CA ILE A 101 -4.80 -12.08 6.52
C ILE A 101 -4.83 -11.40 7.89
N SER A 102 -4.62 -12.17 8.94
CA SER A 102 -4.68 -11.67 10.32
C SER A 102 -3.76 -12.50 11.21
N GLY A 103 -3.62 -12.14 12.48
CA GLY A 103 -2.89 -12.94 13.46
C GLY A 103 -1.74 -12.22 14.12
N PRO A 104 -0.88 -12.95 14.85
CA PRO A 104 0.26 -12.36 15.55
C PRO A 104 1.32 -11.75 14.61
N ALA A 105 1.20 -11.88 13.30
CA ALA A 105 2.01 -11.16 12.33
C ALA A 105 1.33 -11.10 10.95
N CYS A 106 1.83 -10.23 10.07
CA CYS A 106 1.30 -10.07 8.70
C CYS A 106 2.41 -10.09 7.64
N LEU A 107 2.34 -9.23 6.62
CA LEU A 107 3.13 -9.36 5.39
C LEU A 107 4.40 -8.50 5.42
N ILE A 108 5.53 -9.10 5.03
CA ILE A 108 6.79 -8.36 4.84
C ILE A 108 7.33 -8.63 3.44
N VAL A 109 7.49 -7.58 2.64
CA VAL A 109 8.21 -7.61 1.38
C VAL A 109 9.66 -7.18 1.67
N TYR A 110 10.55 -8.18 1.76
CA TYR A 110 11.93 -7.97 2.19
C TYR A 110 12.90 -8.22 1.03
N LYS A 111 13.72 -7.22 0.67
CA LYS A 111 14.73 -7.31 -0.40
C LYS A 111 14.18 -7.89 -1.70
N ALA A 112 12.97 -7.48 -2.08
CA ALA A 112 12.22 -8.05 -3.19
C ALA A 112 11.81 -6.98 -4.22
N THR A 113 11.60 -7.43 -5.46
CA THR A 113 11.13 -6.58 -6.57
C THR A 113 9.91 -7.16 -7.28
N ASP A 114 9.12 -6.30 -7.92
CA ASP A 114 7.97 -6.70 -8.74
C ASP A 114 6.95 -7.52 -7.92
N VAL A 115 6.36 -6.88 -6.91
CA VAL A 115 5.35 -7.49 -6.02
C VAL A 115 4.01 -6.79 -6.18
N ILE A 116 2.95 -7.57 -6.36
CA ILE A 116 1.55 -7.09 -6.37
C ILE A 116 0.82 -7.70 -5.18
N ILE A 117 0.21 -6.86 -4.33
CA ILE A 117 -0.69 -7.29 -3.26
C ILE A 117 -2.05 -6.69 -3.57
N HIS A 118 -3.00 -7.56 -3.97
CA HIS A 118 -4.28 -7.11 -4.50
C HIS A 118 -5.48 -7.87 -3.95
N GLY A 119 -6.51 -7.14 -3.53
CA GLY A 119 -7.81 -7.72 -3.19
C GLY A 119 -7.88 -8.41 -1.83
N LEU A 120 -7.03 -8.04 -0.86
CA LEU A 120 -6.96 -8.68 0.46
C LEU A 120 -7.57 -7.81 1.56
N LYS A 121 -8.09 -8.44 2.61
CA LYS A 121 -8.42 -7.80 3.89
C LYS A 121 -7.30 -8.12 4.87
N ILE A 122 -6.60 -7.13 5.41
CA ILE A 122 -5.45 -7.33 6.30
C ILE A 122 -5.68 -6.56 7.59
N HIS A 123 -5.74 -7.25 8.72
CA HIS A 123 -6.17 -6.66 9.98
C HIS A 123 -5.74 -7.49 11.20
N ASP A 124 -5.89 -6.95 12.40
CA ASP A 124 -5.53 -7.59 13.68
C ASP A 124 -4.06 -8.07 13.72
N CYS A 125 -3.16 -7.39 13.00
CA CYS A 125 -1.73 -7.69 13.00
C CYS A 125 -1.10 -7.20 14.31
N LYS A 126 -0.25 -8.02 14.92
CA LYS A 126 0.36 -7.74 16.22
C LYS A 126 1.88 -7.71 16.18
N ALA A 127 2.47 -7.06 17.18
CA ALA A 127 3.89 -7.12 17.41
C ALA A 127 4.31 -8.57 17.67
N HIS A 128 5.48 -8.94 17.17
CA HIS A 128 6.01 -10.29 17.33
C HIS A 128 7.51 -10.22 17.68
N PRO A 129 7.97 -11.00 18.68
CA PRO A 129 9.38 -11.04 19.06
C PRO A 129 10.26 -11.57 17.91
N PRO A 130 11.59 -11.42 18.01
CA PRO A 130 12.52 -12.04 17.07
C PRO A 130 12.20 -13.51 16.85
N SER A 131 12.22 -13.96 15.59
CA SER A 131 11.85 -15.33 15.27
C SER A 131 12.36 -15.80 13.91
N SER A 132 12.64 -17.10 13.83
CA SER A 132 12.94 -17.77 12.57
C SER A 132 11.67 -18.01 11.76
N VAL A 133 11.74 -17.72 10.45
CA VAL A 133 10.67 -17.99 9.47
C VAL A 133 11.25 -18.56 8.18
N MET A 134 10.43 -19.31 7.46
CA MET A 134 10.71 -19.71 6.09
C MET A 134 10.72 -18.45 5.20
N GLY A 135 11.83 -18.25 4.52
CA GLY A 135 12.06 -17.17 3.57
C GLY A 135 12.18 -17.66 2.13
N PRO A 136 12.47 -16.73 1.20
CA PRO A 136 12.63 -17.05 -0.22
C PRO A 136 13.67 -18.16 -0.46
N ASP A 137 13.44 -18.95 -1.51
CA ASP A 137 14.31 -20.07 -1.92
C ASP A 137 14.47 -21.16 -0.85
N SER A 138 13.44 -21.36 -0.04
CA SER A 138 13.39 -22.38 1.01
C SER A 138 14.44 -22.20 2.12
N LYS A 139 14.88 -20.97 2.37
CA LYS A 139 15.87 -20.66 3.41
C LYS A 139 15.19 -20.17 4.67
N ILE A 140 15.54 -20.75 5.81
CA ILE A 140 15.15 -20.19 7.11
C ILE A 140 15.89 -18.87 7.30
N MET A 141 15.15 -17.83 7.69
CA MET A 141 15.65 -16.49 7.94
C MET A 141 15.30 -16.07 9.36
N GLU A 142 16.28 -15.48 10.04
CA GLU A 142 16.08 -14.86 11.34
C GLU A 142 15.54 -13.44 11.16
N LEU A 143 14.37 -13.18 11.73
CA LEU A 143 13.80 -11.84 11.79
C LEU A 143 14.01 -11.27 13.19
N GLY A 144 14.33 -9.98 13.25
CA GLY A 144 14.24 -9.21 14.48
C GLY A 144 12.79 -8.99 14.90
N GLN A 145 12.61 -8.16 15.93
CA GLN A 145 11.28 -7.73 16.37
C GLN A 145 10.52 -7.04 15.22
N VAL A 146 9.22 -7.31 15.15
CA VAL A 146 8.29 -6.62 14.25
C VAL A 146 7.17 -5.97 15.06
N ASP A 147 6.69 -4.83 14.58
CA ASP A 147 5.86 -3.91 15.38
C ASP A 147 4.35 -4.14 15.23
N GLY A 148 3.94 -5.01 14.29
CA GLY A 148 2.54 -5.32 14.04
C GLY A 148 1.91 -4.59 12.86
N ASP A 149 2.72 -4.21 11.87
CA ASP A 149 2.21 -3.63 10.63
C ASP A 149 1.45 -4.63 9.75
N ALA A 150 0.40 -4.18 9.04
CA ALA A 150 -0.27 -5.02 8.04
C ALA A 150 0.63 -5.37 6.85
N ILE A 151 1.31 -4.39 6.26
CA ILE A 151 2.25 -4.58 5.17
C ILE A 151 3.51 -3.76 5.44
N ARG A 152 4.66 -4.42 5.46
CA ARG A 152 5.96 -3.75 5.60
C ARG A 152 6.84 -4.00 4.38
N LEU A 153 7.33 -2.93 3.76
CA LEU A 153 8.31 -2.95 2.68
C LEU A 153 9.68 -2.55 3.23
N VAL A 154 10.67 -3.41 3.04
CA VAL A 154 12.04 -3.22 3.55
C VAL A 154 13.02 -3.53 2.42
N THR A 155 13.70 -2.50 1.93
CA THR A 155 14.59 -2.61 0.75
C THR A 155 13.85 -3.23 -0.46
N ALA A 156 12.57 -2.90 -0.63
CA ALA A 156 11.75 -3.40 -1.71
C ALA A 156 11.69 -2.39 -2.86
N LYS A 157 11.61 -2.88 -4.11
CA LYS A 157 11.51 -2.03 -5.28
C LYS A 157 10.31 -2.43 -6.12
N LYS A 158 9.63 -1.47 -6.74
CA LYS A 158 8.57 -1.76 -7.72
C LYS A 158 7.46 -2.63 -7.12
N VAL A 159 6.71 -2.04 -6.20
CA VAL A 159 5.63 -2.72 -5.46
C VAL A 159 4.30 -2.00 -5.70
N TRP A 160 3.26 -2.78 -5.97
CA TRP A 160 1.91 -2.28 -6.16
C TRP A 160 0.96 -2.86 -5.10
N ILE A 161 0.43 -1.99 -4.25
CA ILE A 161 -0.53 -2.31 -3.19
C ILE A 161 -1.89 -1.77 -3.65
N ASP A 162 -2.80 -2.65 -4.08
CA ASP A 162 -4.01 -2.24 -4.79
C ASP A 162 -5.28 -2.92 -4.26
N HIS A 163 -6.38 -2.19 -4.07
CA HIS A 163 -7.66 -2.79 -3.67
C HIS A 163 -7.57 -3.69 -2.42
N ASN A 164 -6.81 -3.27 -1.40
CA ASN A 164 -6.81 -3.95 -0.11
C ASN A 164 -7.64 -3.15 0.89
N THR A 165 -8.26 -3.84 1.84
CA THR A 165 -8.89 -3.20 3.01
C THR A 165 -7.99 -3.45 4.22
N LEU A 166 -7.44 -2.40 4.81
CA LEU A 166 -6.47 -2.49 5.91
C LEU A 166 -6.99 -1.74 7.14
N TYR A 167 -6.97 -2.38 8.32
CA TYR A 167 -7.56 -1.81 9.54
C TYR A 167 -7.13 -2.55 10.81
N ASP A 168 -7.30 -1.92 11.97
CA ASP A 168 -7.16 -2.53 13.31
C ASP A 168 -5.83 -3.31 13.51
N CYS A 169 -4.71 -2.71 13.14
CA CYS A 169 -3.36 -3.25 13.41
C CYS A 169 -2.72 -2.58 14.63
N GLU A 170 -1.83 -3.29 15.33
CA GLU A 170 -1.21 -2.82 16.57
C GLU A 170 -0.33 -1.57 16.37
N ASP A 171 0.45 -1.50 15.29
CA ASP A 171 1.25 -0.31 14.95
C ASP A 171 0.77 0.40 13.67
N GLY A 172 1.38 0.14 12.52
CA GLY A 172 1.04 0.73 11.23
C GLY A 172 0.10 -0.13 10.36
N LEU A 173 -0.45 0.44 9.27
CA LEU A 173 -1.03 -0.39 8.19
C LEU A 173 -0.03 -0.61 7.06
N LEU A 174 0.70 0.44 6.66
CA LEU A 174 1.68 0.34 5.58
C LEU A 174 2.97 1.10 5.91
N ASP A 175 4.07 0.36 5.97
CA ASP A 175 5.40 0.92 6.20
C ASP A 175 6.30 0.70 4.99
N VAL A 176 6.82 1.79 4.42
CA VAL A 176 7.76 1.77 3.27
C VAL A 176 9.09 2.33 3.73
N THR A 177 10.10 1.47 3.90
CA THR A 177 11.31 1.83 4.65
C THR A 177 12.59 1.27 4.04
N ARG A 178 13.74 1.74 4.56
CA ARG A 178 15.06 1.14 4.33
C ARG A 178 15.43 1.04 2.85
N GLY A 179 15.30 2.16 2.13
CA GLY A 179 15.63 2.28 0.70
C GLY A 179 14.57 1.70 -0.23
N SER A 180 13.36 1.42 0.28
CA SER A 180 12.27 0.98 -0.59
C SER A 180 11.84 2.12 -1.52
N THR A 181 11.59 1.81 -2.79
CA THR A 181 11.25 2.82 -3.79
C THR A 181 10.41 2.25 -4.93
N ASP A 182 9.91 3.13 -5.79
CA ASP A 182 9.04 2.79 -6.91
C ASP A 182 7.75 2.09 -6.45
N VAL A 183 7.03 2.69 -5.51
CA VAL A 183 5.81 2.12 -4.93
C VAL A 183 4.57 2.86 -5.40
N THR A 184 3.51 2.12 -5.71
CA THR A 184 2.17 2.67 -5.92
C THR A 184 1.20 2.03 -4.93
N VAL A 185 0.48 2.86 -4.20
CA VAL A 185 -0.57 2.49 -3.24
C VAL A 185 -1.88 3.04 -3.78
N SER A 186 -2.76 2.16 -4.24
CA SER A 186 -3.97 2.59 -4.94
C SER A 186 -5.24 1.84 -4.59
N ASN A 187 -6.39 2.51 -4.72
CA ASN A 187 -7.71 1.90 -4.54
C ASN A 187 -7.86 1.16 -3.19
N ASN A 188 -7.03 1.43 -2.19
CA ASN A 188 -7.12 0.75 -0.90
C ASN A 188 -8.11 1.48 0.00
N TRP A 189 -8.72 0.74 0.92
CA TRP A 189 -9.54 1.29 1.99
C TRP A 189 -8.81 1.13 3.31
N PHE A 190 -8.33 2.25 3.84
CA PHE A 190 -7.74 2.34 5.18
C PHE A 190 -8.80 2.87 6.14
N ARG A 191 -8.98 2.21 7.29
CA ARG A 191 -9.97 2.61 8.30
C ARG A 191 -9.56 2.12 9.68
N ASN A 192 -10.16 2.68 10.73
CA ASN A 192 -9.96 2.26 12.12
C ASN A 192 -8.48 2.03 12.45
N GLN A 193 -7.68 3.11 12.38
CA GLN A 193 -6.26 3.02 12.63
C GLN A 193 -5.71 4.34 13.16
N ASP A 194 -4.84 4.28 14.17
CA ASP A 194 -4.07 5.45 14.58
C ASP A 194 -3.02 5.84 13.53
N LYS A 195 -2.04 4.95 13.29
CA LYS A 195 -0.91 5.18 12.38
C LYS A 195 -1.18 4.49 11.04
N VAL A 196 -1.56 5.24 10.01
CA VAL A 196 -1.96 4.61 8.72
C VAL A 196 -0.75 4.20 7.87
N MET A 197 0.07 5.16 7.44
CA MET A 197 1.09 4.92 6.42
C MET A 197 2.38 5.71 6.69
N LEU A 198 3.48 5.01 6.94
CA LEU A 198 4.80 5.60 7.14
C LEU A 198 5.68 5.40 5.91
N LEU A 199 6.18 6.49 5.34
CA LEU A 199 7.11 6.47 4.23
C LEU A 199 8.46 7.00 4.74
N GLY A 200 9.38 6.08 5.05
CA GLY A 200 10.66 6.34 5.71
C GLY A 200 10.52 6.41 7.23
N HIS A 201 11.32 5.61 7.96
CA HIS A 201 11.13 5.39 9.41
C HIS A 201 12.16 6.10 10.32
N ASP A 202 13.39 6.28 9.81
CA ASP A 202 14.57 6.68 10.58
C ASP A 202 15.10 8.03 10.06
N ASP A 203 15.22 9.00 10.98
CA ASP A 203 15.63 10.36 10.65
C ASP A 203 17.08 10.36 10.09
N GLY A 204 17.94 9.41 10.49
CA GLY A 204 19.31 9.25 10.00
C GLY A 204 19.48 8.40 8.73
N TYR A 205 18.41 7.76 8.23
CA TYR A 205 18.52 6.86 7.07
C TYR A 205 18.43 7.61 5.72
N VAL A 206 19.50 8.34 5.40
CA VAL A 206 19.59 9.26 4.25
C VAL A 206 19.30 8.59 2.88
N ARG A 207 19.47 7.27 2.76
CA ARG A 207 19.14 6.53 1.52
C ARG A 207 17.66 6.63 1.14
N ASP A 208 16.77 6.93 2.08
CA ASP A 208 15.34 7.15 1.79
C ASP A 208 15.09 8.43 0.97
N LYS A 209 16.11 9.26 0.68
CA LYS A 209 15.99 10.37 -0.29
C LYS A 209 15.60 9.90 -1.70
N ASP A 210 15.96 8.66 -2.06
CA ASP A 210 15.62 8.06 -3.36
C ASP A 210 14.26 7.35 -3.36
N MET A 211 13.56 7.30 -2.21
CA MET A 211 12.22 6.73 -2.10
C MET A 211 11.23 7.60 -2.89
N ARG A 212 10.44 6.95 -3.75
CA ARG A 212 9.36 7.57 -4.52
C ARG A 212 8.10 6.74 -4.42
N VAL A 213 7.03 7.35 -3.91
CA VAL A 213 5.74 6.68 -3.66
C VAL A 213 4.59 7.47 -4.31
N THR A 214 3.69 6.75 -4.98
CA THR A 214 2.42 7.30 -5.46
C THR A 214 1.30 6.77 -4.58
N VAL A 215 0.49 7.66 -4.01
CA VAL A 215 -0.69 7.34 -3.20
C VAL A 215 -1.89 7.90 -3.94
N VAL A 216 -2.74 7.04 -4.52
CA VAL A 216 -3.79 7.49 -5.45
C VAL A 216 -5.08 6.68 -5.38
N PHE A 217 -6.24 7.33 -5.42
CA PHE A 217 -7.57 6.68 -5.36
C PHE A 217 -7.83 5.87 -4.07
N ASN A 218 -7.11 6.13 -2.99
CA ASN A 218 -7.38 5.46 -1.72
C ASN A 218 -8.53 6.17 -0.98
N HIS A 219 -9.25 5.41 -0.17
CA HIS A 219 -10.18 5.93 0.82
C HIS A 219 -9.53 5.81 2.20
N PHE A 220 -9.27 6.95 2.83
CA PHE A 220 -8.81 7.08 4.21
C PHE A 220 -9.96 7.48 5.13
N GLY A 221 -10.49 6.51 5.86
CA GLY A 221 -11.59 6.71 6.80
C GLY A 221 -12.64 5.60 6.71
N PRO A 222 -13.54 5.48 7.70
CA PRO A 222 -13.58 6.31 8.90
C PRO A 222 -12.45 5.98 9.89
N ASN A 223 -12.27 6.84 10.88
CA ASN A 223 -11.41 6.61 12.04
C ASN A 223 -9.93 6.38 11.71
N CYS A 224 -9.38 7.16 10.77
CA CYS A 224 -7.94 7.21 10.55
C CYS A 224 -7.35 8.44 11.23
N ASN A 225 -6.53 8.26 12.27
CA ASN A 225 -6.11 9.39 13.10
C ASN A 225 -5.00 10.23 12.45
N GLN A 226 -4.01 9.58 11.83
CA GLN A 226 -2.81 10.23 11.31
C GLN A 226 -2.03 9.42 10.26
N ARG A 227 -1.03 10.06 9.64
CA ARG A 227 -0.03 9.48 8.73
C ARG A 227 -0.64 8.98 7.40
N MET A 228 -1.30 9.84 6.65
CA MET A 228 -1.96 9.50 5.38
C MET A 228 -1.43 10.30 4.16
N PRO A 229 -0.12 10.26 3.84
CA PRO A 229 0.97 9.57 4.52
C PRO A 229 1.73 10.47 5.51
N ARG A 230 2.60 9.88 6.33
CA ARG A 230 3.73 10.59 6.96
C ARG A 230 5.03 10.26 6.23
N VAL A 231 5.71 11.27 5.70
CA VAL A 231 6.88 11.10 4.81
C VAL A 231 8.17 11.57 5.49
N ARG A 232 9.27 10.86 5.22
CA ARG A 232 10.64 11.27 5.55
C ARG A 232 11.55 11.18 4.34
N HIS A 233 12.42 12.18 4.17
CA HIS A 233 13.46 12.29 3.12
C HIS A 233 12.95 12.30 1.66
N GLY A 234 12.26 11.24 1.25
CA GLY A 234 11.89 10.97 -0.12
C GLY A 234 10.72 11.80 -0.67
N TYR A 235 10.11 11.25 -1.72
CA TYR A 235 9.07 11.90 -2.50
C TYR A 235 7.74 11.12 -2.44
N ALA A 236 6.65 11.84 -2.20
CA ALA A 236 5.28 11.30 -2.31
C ALA A 236 4.43 12.16 -3.26
N HIS A 237 3.82 11.50 -4.25
CA HIS A 237 2.72 12.08 -5.02
C HIS A 237 1.40 11.53 -4.50
N VAL A 238 0.59 12.39 -3.90
CA VAL A 238 -0.66 12.06 -3.23
C VAL A 238 -1.79 12.65 -4.06
N ALA A 239 -2.49 11.85 -4.85
CA ALA A 239 -3.45 12.34 -5.84
C ALA A 239 -4.82 11.67 -5.77
N ASN A 240 -5.90 12.42 -5.93
CA ASN A 240 -7.28 11.89 -5.97
C ASN A 240 -7.63 10.88 -4.87
N ASN A 241 -7.16 11.07 -3.64
CA ASN A 241 -7.56 10.26 -2.49
C ASN A 241 -8.70 10.96 -1.73
N TYR A 242 -9.59 10.15 -1.16
CA TYR A 242 -10.67 10.62 -0.30
C TYR A 242 -10.26 10.50 1.17
N TYR A 243 -10.39 11.59 1.92
CA TYR A 243 -10.06 11.66 3.34
C TYR A 243 -11.28 12.06 4.13
N GLN A 244 -11.65 11.23 5.11
CA GLN A 244 -12.82 11.44 5.94
C GLN A 244 -12.44 11.42 7.43
N GLY A 245 -12.29 12.61 8.00
CA GLY A 245 -12.08 12.79 9.44
C GLY A 245 -10.75 12.26 9.94
N TRP A 246 -9.76 13.13 10.12
CA TRP A 246 -8.52 12.83 10.84
C TRP A 246 -8.55 13.40 12.25
N THR A 247 -7.83 12.77 13.17
CA THR A 247 -7.73 13.23 14.56
C THR A 247 -6.59 14.23 14.72
N GLN A 248 -5.38 13.90 14.24
CA GLN A 248 -4.21 14.75 14.43
C GLN A 248 -3.82 15.53 13.17
N TYR A 249 -3.75 14.86 12.02
CA TYR A 249 -3.43 15.43 10.70
C TYR A 249 -3.65 14.35 9.63
N ALA A 250 -3.83 14.75 8.37
CA ALA A 250 -3.83 13.81 7.26
C ALA A 250 -2.42 13.60 6.71
N ILE A 251 -1.76 14.64 6.20
CA ILE A 251 -0.47 14.54 5.51
C ILE A 251 0.64 15.12 6.38
N GLY A 252 1.63 14.31 6.73
CA GLY A 252 2.71 14.71 7.64
C GLY A 252 4.11 14.55 7.05
N GLY A 253 5.10 15.17 7.66
CA GLY A 253 6.48 14.83 7.37
C GLY A 253 7.56 15.32 8.33
N SER A 254 8.75 14.76 8.16
CA SER A 254 9.99 15.16 8.84
C SER A 254 11.20 14.94 7.93
N MET A 255 12.35 15.55 8.20
CA MET A 255 13.56 15.40 7.38
C MET A 255 13.41 15.86 5.92
N SER A 256 12.82 17.04 5.69
CA SER A 256 12.68 17.68 4.37
C SER A 256 12.11 16.80 3.23
N PRO A 257 10.93 16.16 3.41
CA PRO A 257 10.33 15.39 2.34
C PRO A 257 9.77 16.29 1.24
N ARG A 258 9.56 15.72 0.05
CA ARG A 258 8.87 16.37 -1.07
C ARG A 258 7.50 15.74 -1.25
N VAL A 259 6.45 16.51 -1.00
CA VAL A 259 5.07 16.03 -1.12
C VAL A 259 4.30 16.90 -2.11
N LYS A 260 3.70 16.27 -3.11
CA LYS A 260 2.73 16.90 -4.00
C LYS A 260 1.36 16.30 -3.69
N SER A 261 0.50 17.09 -3.05
CA SER A 261 -0.92 16.83 -2.89
C SER A 261 -1.65 17.40 -4.12
N GLU A 262 -2.34 16.56 -4.89
CA GLU A 262 -2.98 16.96 -6.13
C GLU A 262 -4.41 16.41 -6.25
N SER A 263 -5.39 17.31 -6.26
CA SER A 263 -6.80 17.00 -6.48
C SER A 263 -7.37 15.93 -5.55
N ASN A 264 -6.96 15.91 -4.29
CA ASN A 264 -7.57 15.09 -3.24
C ASN A 264 -8.83 15.76 -2.70
N TYR A 265 -9.67 14.98 -2.02
CA TYR A 265 -10.90 15.46 -1.38
C TYR A 265 -10.78 15.26 0.12
N PHE A 266 -10.71 16.37 0.86
CA PHE A 266 -10.54 16.36 2.32
C PHE A 266 -11.81 16.81 3.02
N VAL A 267 -12.37 15.94 3.87
CA VAL A 267 -13.44 16.28 4.81
C VAL A 267 -12.83 16.34 6.20
N ALA A 268 -12.69 17.55 6.75
CA ALA A 268 -12.22 17.71 8.12
C ALA A 268 -13.23 17.12 9.12
N PRO A 269 -12.80 16.66 10.31
CA PRO A 269 -13.72 16.22 11.35
C PRO A 269 -14.63 17.37 11.80
N GLU A 270 -15.83 17.07 12.32
CA GLU A 270 -16.76 18.10 12.81
C GLU A 270 -16.13 19.01 13.87
N SER A 271 -15.54 18.37 14.89
CA SER A 271 -14.77 19.03 15.96
C SER A 271 -13.29 18.64 15.89
N GLY A 272 -12.40 19.53 16.32
CA GLY A 272 -10.97 19.28 16.40
C GLY A 272 -10.18 19.91 15.25
N ARG A 273 -9.09 19.25 14.82
CA ARG A 273 -8.10 19.85 13.94
C ARG A 273 -8.56 19.88 12.48
N LYS A 274 -8.65 21.10 11.93
CA LYS A 274 -8.99 21.36 10.52
C LYS A 274 -7.78 21.38 9.58
N GLU A 275 -6.58 21.56 10.12
CA GLU A 275 -5.35 21.57 9.33
C GLU A 275 -5.00 20.15 8.86
N ILE A 276 -4.85 19.99 7.54
CA ILE A 276 -4.46 18.74 6.87
C ILE A 276 -3.01 18.37 7.19
N THR A 277 -2.14 19.37 7.34
CA THR A 277 -0.69 19.21 7.35
C THR A 277 -0.09 19.13 8.75
N TRP A 278 0.94 18.29 8.91
CA TRP A 278 1.80 18.29 10.09
C TRP A 278 3.28 18.20 9.76
N LYS A 279 4.12 18.82 10.60
CA LYS A 279 5.56 18.95 10.41
C LYS A 279 6.28 18.68 11.73
N LYS A 280 7.29 17.83 11.70
CA LYS A 280 8.27 17.77 12.80
C LYS A 280 9.33 18.84 12.55
N HIS A 281 9.38 19.86 13.41
CA HIS A 281 10.49 20.80 13.44
C HIS A 281 11.63 20.23 14.30
N SER A 282 12.86 20.26 13.78
CA SER A 282 14.07 20.05 14.58
C SER A 282 14.55 21.43 15.07
N GLN A 283 15.04 21.55 16.30
CA GLN A 283 15.61 22.82 16.78
C GLN A 283 16.78 23.25 15.87
N GLY A 284 16.77 24.51 15.43
CA GLY A 284 17.83 25.10 14.58
C GLY A 284 17.66 24.91 13.07
N ASP A 285 16.64 24.19 12.61
CA ASP A 285 16.53 23.80 11.20
C ASP A 285 15.81 24.86 10.35
N LYS A 286 16.55 25.50 9.42
CA LYS A 286 15.98 26.29 8.30
C LYS A 286 15.43 25.36 7.20
N MET A 287 14.69 24.30 7.56
CA MET A 287 14.16 23.34 6.58
C MET A 287 13.16 24.01 5.63
N GLN A 288 13.49 24.03 4.35
CA GLN A 288 12.54 24.40 3.30
C GLN A 288 11.55 23.25 3.07
N TRP A 289 10.36 23.38 3.64
CA TRP A 289 9.26 22.43 3.46
C TRP A 289 8.76 22.44 2.02
N LYS A 290 8.82 21.29 1.35
CA LYS A 290 8.42 21.11 -0.06
C LYS A 290 7.09 20.38 -0.17
N PHE A 291 6.07 20.93 0.49
CA PHE A 291 4.70 20.42 0.47
C PHE A 291 3.85 21.37 -0.36
N TYR A 292 3.26 20.83 -1.43
CA TYR A 292 2.49 21.62 -2.38
C TYR A 292 1.09 21.02 -2.49
N SER A 293 0.08 21.87 -2.38
CA SER A 293 -1.33 21.53 -2.65
C SER A 293 -1.72 22.13 -4.00
N VAL A 294 -2.31 21.31 -4.86
CA VAL A 294 -2.74 21.67 -6.22
C VAL A 294 -4.15 21.13 -6.45
N ASN A 295 -5.12 22.03 -6.62
CA ASN A 295 -6.53 21.70 -6.91
C ASN A 295 -7.20 20.77 -5.88
N ASP A 296 -6.70 20.67 -4.65
CA ASP A 296 -7.36 19.90 -3.59
C ASP A 296 -8.71 20.54 -3.24
N TYR A 297 -9.72 19.69 -3.00
CA TYR A 297 -11.02 20.11 -2.50
C TYR A 297 -11.05 20.00 -0.98
N MET A 298 -11.52 21.07 -0.33
CA MET A 298 -11.54 21.22 1.12
C MET A 298 -12.99 21.37 1.59
N GLU A 299 -13.45 20.42 2.42
CA GLU A 299 -14.79 20.39 2.99
C GLU A 299 -14.70 20.50 4.52
N ASN A 300 -15.77 21.02 5.14
CA ASN A 300 -15.90 21.20 6.60
C ASN A 300 -14.76 22.02 7.24
N GLY A 301 -14.28 23.04 6.53
CA GLY A 301 -13.21 23.93 7.02
C GLY A 301 -11.80 23.36 6.93
N ALA A 302 -11.61 22.21 6.25
CA ALA A 302 -10.28 21.66 5.98
C ALA A 302 -9.35 22.74 5.39
N CYS A 303 -8.10 22.78 5.82
CA CYS A 303 -7.13 23.74 5.30
C CYS A 303 -5.73 23.13 5.14
N PHE A 304 -5.01 23.59 4.13
CA PHE A 304 -3.63 23.18 3.86
C PHE A 304 -2.70 24.35 4.22
N GLY A 305 -1.96 24.22 5.34
CA GLY A 305 -1.18 25.31 5.94
C GLY A 305 0.11 25.71 5.22
N LEU A 306 0.22 25.46 3.91
CA LEU A 306 1.48 25.52 3.15
C LEU A 306 1.31 26.04 1.72
N GLN A 307 2.45 26.33 1.08
CA GLN A 307 2.60 26.95 -0.24
C GLN A 307 1.55 26.48 -1.26
N LYS A 308 0.60 27.36 -1.55
CA LYS A 308 -0.26 27.27 -2.73
C LYS A 308 0.59 27.68 -3.92
N GLY A 309 0.80 26.80 -4.87
CA GLY A 309 1.67 27.09 -6.00
C GLY A 309 1.56 26.07 -7.11
N ILE A 310 1.27 26.55 -8.32
CA ILE A 310 1.28 25.77 -9.55
C ILE A 310 2.73 25.37 -9.85
N GLY A 311 2.98 24.07 -10.03
CA GLY A 311 4.16 23.58 -10.76
C GLY A 311 5.41 23.17 -9.97
N LYS A 312 5.39 23.11 -8.63
CA LYS A 312 6.57 22.64 -7.85
C LYS A 312 6.34 21.25 -7.24
N ALA A 313 7.41 20.44 -7.21
CA ALA A 313 7.45 19.01 -6.91
C ALA A 313 6.80 18.08 -7.96
N ARG A 314 7.09 18.29 -9.26
CA ARG A 314 6.67 17.37 -10.33
C ARG A 314 7.12 15.92 -10.04
N PRO A 315 6.24 14.91 -10.27
CA PRO A 315 6.59 13.50 -10.05
C PRO A 315 7.59 12.98 -11.08
N ASN A 316 7.75 13.66 -12.22
CA ASN A 316 8.65 13.27 -13.30
C ASN A 316 8.41 11.84 -13.80
N TYR A 317 7.12 11.47 -13.94
CA TYR A 317 6.71 10.15 -14.41
C TYR A 317 7.19 9.88 -15.84
N GLY A 318 7.81 8.70 -16.02
CA GLY A 318 8.04 8.11 -17.33
C GLY A 318 6.74 7.63 -17.99
N PRO A 319 6.76 7.26 -19.28
CA PRO A 319 5.57 6.88 -20.04
C PRO A 319 4.72 5.78 -19.38
N SER A 320 5.37 4.78 -18.77
CA SER A 320 4.71 3.65 -18.11
C SER A 320 4.11 3.98 -16.73
N GLN A 321 4.43 5.17 -16.19
CA GLN A 321 4.04 5.63 -14.85
C GLN A 321 2.95 6.70 -14.89
N ARG A 322 2.77 7.39 -16.03
CA ARG A 322 1.82 8.50 -16.19
C ARG A 322 0.37 8.02 -16.02
N PHE A 323 -0.44 8.89 -15.43
CA PHE A 323 -1.89 8.76 -15.34
C PHE A 323 -2.53 10.15 -15.30
N THR A 324 -3.81 10.21 -15.65
CA THR A 324 -4.61 11.43 -15.54
C THR A 324 -5.05 11.61 -14.09
N VAL A 325 -4.76 12.78 -13.52
CA VAL A 325 -5.34 13.22 -12.25
C VAL A 325 -6.67 13.89 -12.58
N ALA A 326 -7.75 13.38 -11.98
CA ALA A 326 -9.10 13.86 -12.20
C ALA A 326 -9.42 15.08 -11.32
N ASP A 327 -10.55 15.74 -11.60
CA ASP A 327 -11.04 16.83 -10.75
C ASP A 327 -11.34 16.32 -9.33
N ALA A 328 -10.93 17.10 -8.33
CA ALA A 328 -11.08 16.73 -6.93
C ALA A 328 -12.52 16.42 -6.54
N LYS A 329 -13.53 17.09 -7.12
CA LYS A 329 -14.95 16.87 -6.80
C LYS A 329 -15.45 15.47 -7.19
N THR A 330 -14.77 14.81 -8.14
CA THR A 330 -15.13 13.44 -8.57
C THR A 330 -14.53 12.35 -7.68
N VAL A 331 -13.66 12.70 -6.73
CA VAL A 331 -12.91 11.73 -5.91
C VAL A 331 -13.81 10.82 -5.08
N LYS A 332 -14.93 11.31 -4.54
CA LYS A 332 -15.92 10.47 -3.83
C LYS A 332 -16.42 9.33 -4.72
N GLU A 333 -16.71 9.59 -5.99
CA GLU A 333 -17.13 8.57 -6.97
C GLU A 333 -15.96 7.66 -7.36
N LEU A 334 -14.79 8.24 -7.67
CA LEU A 334 -13.59 7.50 -8.09
C LEU A 334 -13.10 6.49 -7.04
N THR A 335 -13.35 6.76 -5.76
CA THR A 335 -12.93 5.92 -4.63
C THR A 335 -14.07 5.11 -4.02
N SER A 336 -15.26 5.12 -4.64
CA SER A 336 -16.46 4.41 -4.13
C SER A 336 -16.28 2.89 -4.03
N SER A 337 -15.38 2.31 -4.84
CA SER A 337 -15.02 0.90 -4.80
C SER A 337 -13.65 0.62 -4.16
N ALA A 338 -13.11 1.55 -3.39
CA ALA A 338 -11.85 1.34 -2.66
C ALA A 338 -11.97 0.15 -1.69
N GLY A 339 -10.88 -0.61 -1.55
CA GLY A 339 -10.82 -1.80 -0.72
C GLY A 339 -10.91 -3.10 -1.52
N ALA A 340 -10.95 -4.21 -0.78
CA ALA A 340 -11.07 -5.56 -1.35
C ALA A 340 -12.38 -5.72 -2.12
N LEU A 341 -12.26 -6.03 -3.41
CA LEU A 341 -13.40 -6.14 -4.32
C LEU A 341 -14.23 -7.40 -4.10
N HIS A 342 -15.55 -7.25 -4.23
CA HIS A 342 -16.50 -8.36 -4.26
C HIS A 342 -16.86 -8.71 -5.71
N CYS A 343 -16.18 -9.72 -6.28
CA CYS A 343 -16.34 -10.10 -7.70
C CYS A 343 -17.01 -11.47 -7.86
N THR A 344 -18.20 -11.52 -8.47
CA THR A 344 -18.96 -12.79 -8.61
C THR A 344 -18.55 -13.58 -9.85
N ARG A 345 -18.96 -14.86 -9.96
CA ARG A 345 -18.61 -15.77 -11.08
C ARG A 345 -19.00 -15.24 -12.46
N ASN A 346 -20.12 -14.55 -12.53
CA ASN A 346 -20.78 -14.16 -13.78
C ASN A 346 -20.84 -12.64 -13.99
N SER A 347 -20.09 -11.86 -13.19
CA SER A 347 -20.08 -10.40 -13.31
C SER A 347 -18.68 -9.86 -13.58
N VAL A 348 -18.65 -8.64 -14.12
CA VAL A 348 -17.49 -7.78 -13.99
C VAL A 348 -17.06 -7.70 -12.53
N CYS A 349 -15.76 -7.69 -12.35
CA CYS A 349 -15.12 -7.30 -11.10
C CYS A 349 -15.01 -5.78 -11.19
#